data_AF-A0A2H0U2L6-F1
#
_entry.id   AF-A0A2H0U2L6-F1
#
_cell.length_a   1.000
_cell.length_b   1.000
_cell.length_c   1.000
_cell.angle_alpha   90.00
_cell.angle_beta   90.00
_cell.angle_gamma   90.00
#
_symmetry.space_group_name_H-M   'P 1'
#
loop_
_entity.id
_entity.type
_entity.pdbx_description
1 polymer ?
#
loop_
_entity_poly.entity_id
_entity_poly.type
_entity_poly.pdbx_seq_one_letter_code
_entity_poly.pdbx_strand_id
1 'polypeptide(L)'
;MKIIFWFVSFLLFLFATPQAMASSFTVTNFTLNHSTGVYSFDYSGYSGGDISTESIAFGGNIEGPSATWQFNHEPANCSGGSSGSGTCSGTVNYFVKPSFNCSDPVWVRIYGYNENSADYITGLTNPDPSCSTSTIDLNVPIIKQTSLPWATQIYDSANIWSPSAQTIKSWGCALTSAAMVFKYYGYEKLPDGTPLNPGTLNDWLKNTPGGYIRNGLVNWLALSRLSKLAKDTNELSFNALEYKRVNGYDPNELTENLNNGYPEILGVPGHFVVAKGINGNTFNINDPYYDKYTLEDYENTFNSLGTYIPSSTDLSYIMLVVDENVNISFKNSNYEEKGDSFIQEPLDNDQGDGTSGQPVNMFYFPEPDNGTYNLELSSSSDQNYQLDVYFYDVDGNVKILNLNGFVSEFNDDSFEIDFDKLLSDNSSIIVLSNNFRFDLGVLLESGDIKNRGIYTSFISKLNNFEKAKNNKTKTNILNAMINEAKAQRGKGISEVAYQIITNDINSLKDTL
;
A
#
# COMPACT_ATOMS: atom_id res chain seq x y z
N MET A 1 35.46 50.95 38.09
CA MET A 1 34.16 50.78 38.75
C MET A 1 33.90 49.27 38.81
N LYS A 2 34.01 48.67 40.00
CA LYS A 2 33.74 47.25 40.28
C LYS A 2 32.23 47.08 40.42
N ILE A 3 31.62 46.11 39.74
CA ILE A 3 30.33 45.55 40.14
C ILE A 3 30.43 44.03 40.02
N ILE A 4 30.41 43.39 41.19
CA ILE A 4 30.24 41.97 41.43
C ILE A 4 28.75 41.78 41.72
N PHE A 5 28.09 40.79 41.10
CA PHE A 5 26.80 40.29 41.59
C PHE A 5 26.80 38.77 41.62
N TRP A 6 26.33 38.27 42.77
CA TRP A 6 26.33 36.91 43.26
C TRP A 6 25.31 36.01 42.55
N PHE A 7 25.68 34.74 42.38
CA PHE A 7 24.75 33.62 42.21
C PHE A 7 24.39 33.05 43.59
N VAL A 8 23.10 33.00 43.92
CA VAL A 8 22.57 32.30 45.10
C VAL A 8 21.89 31.02 44.61
N SER A 9 22.48 29.86 44.94
CA SER A 9 21.88 28.55 44.74
C SER A 9 20.75 28.33 45.75
N PHE A 10 19.56 28.01 45.26
CA PHE A 10 18.44 27.55 46.06
C PHE A 10 18.41 26.01 46.02
N LEU A 11 18.76 25.39 47.14
CA LEU A 11 18.75 23.93 47.31
C LEU A 11 17.35 23.53 47.83
N LEU A 12 16.50 22.99 46.96
CA LEU A 12 15.23 22.35 47.37
C LEU A 12 15.55 20.93 47.86
N PHE A 13 15.36 20.67 49.15
CA PHE A 13 15.34 19.31 49.69
C PHE A 13 14.01 18.63 49.31
N LEU A 14 14.02 17.80 48.28
CA LEU A 14 13.00 16.77 48.04
C LEU A 14 13.20 15.65 49.06
N PHE A 15 12.29 15.53 50.03
CA PHE A 15 12.15 14.28 50.78
C PHE A 15 11.54 13.25 49.84
N ALA A 16 12.37 12.35 49.32
CA ALA A 16 11.88 11.13 48.69
C ALA A 16 11.13 10.32 49.75
N THR A 17 9.83 10.08 49.53
CA THR A 17 9.11 9.03 50.23
C THR A 17 9.85 7.71 49.98
N PRO A 18 10.10 6.88 51.02
CA PRO A 18 10.74 5.59 50.80
C PRO A 18 9.86 4.77 49.86
N GLN A 19 10.38 4.49 48.68
CA GLN A 19 9.80 3.54 47.75
C GLN A 19 9.83 2.18 48.48
N ALA A 20 8.67 1.65 48.86
CA ALA A 20 8.57 0.33 49.43
C ALA A 20 9.25 -0.64 48.45
N MET A 21 10.31 -1.32 48.91
CA MET A 21 10.95 -2.33 48.08
C MET A 21 9.94 -3.45 47.89
N ALA A 22 9.47 -3.62 46.64
CA ALA A 22 8.58 -4.68 46.24
C ALA A 22 9.18 -6.03 46.68
N SER A 23 8.39 -6.87 47.35
CA SER A 23 8.81 -8.24 47.59
C SER A 23 8.46 -9.05 46.33
N SER A 24 9.39 -9.89 45.88
CA SER A 24 9.12 -10.75 44.72
C SER A 24 8.60 -12.10 45.23
N PHE A 25 7.47 -12.54 44.68
CA PHE A 25 6.96 -13.90 44.83
C PHE A 25 7.24 -14.68 43.54
N THR A 26 7.15 -16.01 43.60
CA THR A 26 7.31 -16.89 42.44
C THR A 26 5.94 -17.26 41.88
N VAL A 27 5.82 -17.29 40.55
CA VAL A 27 4.65 -17.80 39.83
C VAL A 27 5.06 -19.02 39.00
N THR A 28 4.24 -20.06 39.04
CA THR A 28 4.38 -21.27 38.23
C THR A 28 3.03 -21.67 37.65
N ASN A 29 3.03 -22.59 36.67
CA ASN A 29 1.82 -23.10 36.01
C ASN A 29 0.88 -21.98 35.50
N PHE A 30 1.47 -20.86 35.08
CA PHE A 30 0.72 -19.70 34.58
C PHE A 30 0.05 -20.04 33.25
N THR A 31 -1.22 -19.67 33.12
CA THR A 31 -2.03 -19.73 31.89
C THR A 31 -2.89 -18.47 31.82
N LEU A 32 -2.95 -17.84 30.66
CA LEU A 32 -3.86 -16.73 30.36
C LEU A 32 -4.35 -16.88 28.93
N ASN A 33 -5.66 -16.97 28.73
CA ASN A 33 -6.28 -16.84 27.42
C ASN A 33 -6.73 -15.38 27.25
N HIS A 34 -5.98 -14.59 26.49
CA HIS A 34 -6.25 -13.15 26.36
C HIS A 34 -7.58 -12.85 25.65
N SER A 35 -8.08 -13.76 24.83
CA SER A 35 -9.35 -13.59 24.11
C SER A 35 -10.58 -13.75 25.02
N THR A 36 -10.51 -14.65 26.00
CA THR A 36 -11.60 -14.94 26.95
C THR A 36 -11.38 -14.31 28.32
N GLY A 37 -10.15 -13.86 28.62
CA GLY A 37 -9.76 -13.35 29.92
C GLY A 37 -9.66 -14.42 31.02
N VAL A 38 -9.70 -15.70 30.66
CA VAL A 38 -9.57 -16.83 31.60
C VAL A 38 -8.10 -17.03 31.97
N TYR A 39 -7.81 -17.17 33.26
CA TYR A 39 -6.45 -17.38 33.76
C TYR A 39 -6.38 -18.41 34.90
N SER A 40 -5.19 -18.96 35.09
CA SER A 40 -4.81 -19.75 36.28
C SER A 40 -3.31 -19.69 36.51
N PHE A 41 -2.86 -19.65 37.77
CA PHE A 41 -1.46 -19.81 38.15
C PHE A 41 -1.29 -20.23 39.60
N ASP A 42 -0.16 -20.86 39.89
CA ASP A 42 0.32 -21.13 41.24
C ASP A 42 1.30 -20.05 41.68
N TYR A 43 1.32 -19.73 42.97
CA TYR A 43 2.21 -18.73 43.53
C TYR A 43 2.85 -19.19 44.85
N SER A 44 4.05 -18.70 45.16
CA SER A 44 4.74 -18.97 46.42
C SER A 44 5.68 -17.83 46.83
N GLY A 45 5.86 -17.62 48.13
CA GLY A 45 6.69 -16.54 48.68
C GLY A 45 5.99 -15.18 48.74
N TYR A 46 4.66 -15.14 48.58
CA TYR A 46 3.88 -13.92 48.73
C TYR A 46 3.86 -13.47 50.19
N SER A 47 4.15 -12.19 50.45
CA SER A 47 4.27 -11.65 51.82
C SER A 47 3.22 -10.59 52.18
N GLY A 48 2.36 -10.21 51.22
CA GLY A 48 1.38 -9.13 51.38
C GLY A 48 0.16 -9.42 52.27
N GLY A 49 -0.07 -10.68 52.67
CA GLY A 49 -1.12 -11.02 53.63
C GLY A 49 -2.07 -12.14 53.17
N ASP A 50 -3.36 -11.98 53.48
CA ASP A 50 -4.41 -12.91 53.09
C ASP A 50 -4.92 -12.61 51.67
N ILE A 51 -4.45 -13.43 50.72
CA ILE A 51 -4.75 -13.26 49.30
C ILE A 51 -6.22 -13.42 48.93
N SER A 52 -7.05 -14.01 49.80
CA SER A 52 -8.45 -14.34 49.47
C SER A 52 -9.33 -13.11 49.23
N THR A 53 -8.81 -11.93 49.53
CA THR A 53 -9.47 -10.63 49.33
C THR A 53 -8.74 -9.71 48.36
N GLU A 54 -7.67 -10.19 47.74
CA GLU A 54 -6.80 -9.40 46.87
C GLU A 54 -7.26 -9.46 45.41
N SER A 55 -6.78 -8.49 44.64
CA SER A 55 -7.00 -8.37 43.21
C SER A 55 -5.78 -8.84 42.42
N ILE A 56 -6.01 -9.26 41.18
CA ILE A 56 -4.94 -9.65 40.26
C ILE A 56 -4.97 -8.78 39.02
N ALA A 57 -3.79 -8.39 38.56
CA ALA A 57 -3.58 -7.70 37.31
C ALA A 57 -2.57 -8.42 36.41
N PHE A 58 -2.81 -8.37 35.10
CA PHE A 58 -1.94 -8.86 34.05
C PHE A 58 -1.64 -7.77 33.01
N GLY A 59 -0.45 -7.80 32.41
CA GLY A 59 -0.08 -6.91 31.32
C GLY A 59 1.03 -7.49 30.44
N GLY A 60 1.00 -7.15 29.16
CA GLY A 60 2.12 -7.35 28.23
C GLY A 60 3.02 -6.10 28.14
N ASN A 61 4.33 -6.32 28.08
CA ASN A 61 5.33 -5.35 27.59
C ASN A 61 5.39 -3.95 28.25
N ILE A 62 5.19 -3.85 29.57
CA ILE A 62 5.45 -2.58 30.28
C ILE A 62 6.22 -2.84 31.58
N GLU A 63 7.44 -2.33 31.66
CA GLU A 63 8.22 -2.34 32.90
C GLU A 63 7.76 -1.21 33.84
N GLY A 64 7.46 -1.58 35.10
CA GLY A 64 7.40 -0.64 36.21
C GLY A 64 6.01 -0.32 36.78
N PRO A 65 5.96 0.36 37.94
CA PRO A 65 4.74 0.63 38.71
C PRO A 65 3.77 1.61 38.02
N SER A 66 4.18 2.26 36.94
CA SER A 66 3.34 3.13 36.09
C SER A 66 2.69 2.38 34.91
N ALA A 67 2.86 1.06 34.82
CA ALA A 67 2.24 0.25 33.77
C ALA A 67 0.70 0.29 33.87
N THR A 68 0.05 0.54 32.73
CA THR A 68 -1.40 0.37 32.59
C THR A 68 -1.70 -1.12 32.48
N TRP A 69 -2.21 -1.70 33.56
CA TRP A 69 -2.60 -3.11 33.60
C TRP A 69 -3.76 -3.39 32.64
N GLN A 70 -3.55 -4.32 31.72
CA GLN A 70 -4.46 -4.59 30.60
C GLN A 70 -5.65 -5.46 31.02
N PHE A 71 -5.45 -6.34 32.00
CA PHE A 71 -6.45 -7.28 32.47
C PHE A 71 -6.48 -7.27 33.99
N ASN A 72 -7.63 -7.01 34.61
CA ASN A 72 -7.77 -7.04 36.08
C ASN A 72 -8.91 -7.96 36.51
N HIS A 73 -8.73 -8.67 37.62
CA HIS A 73 -9.75 -9.43 38.32
C HIS A 73 -9.86 -8.94 39.77
N GLU A 74 -10.95 -8.23 40.08
CA GLU A 74 -11.19 -7.62 41.39
C GLU A 74 -12.55 -8.02 42.00
N PRO A 75 -12.62 -8.66 43.18
CA PRO A 75 -11.54 -9.40 43.84
C PRO A 75 -11.24 -10.71 43.10
N ALA A 76 -10.00 -11.18 43.16
CA ALA A 76 -9.61 -12.43 42.55
C ALA A 76 -9.95 -13.65 43.42
N ASN A 77 -10.14 -14.81 42.78
CA ASN A 77 -10.34 -16.08 43.48
C ASN A 77 -8.99 -16.78 43.68
N CYS A 78 -8.34 -16.47 44.80
CA CYS A 78 -7.10 -17.09 45.22
C CYS A 78 -7.27 -17.95 46.47
N SER A 79 -6.61 -19.11 46.47
CA SER A 79 -6.45 -19.98 47.63
C SER A 79 -5.10 -19.72 48.30
N GLY A 80 -4.91 -20.16 49.55
CA GLY A 80 -3.63 -20.05 50.27
C GLY A 80 -3.69 -19.19 51.53
N GLY A 81 -4.69 -18.32 51.66
CA GLY A 81 -4.85 -17.45 52.84
C GLY A 81 -3.56 -16.71 53.19
N SER A 82 -3.17 -16.72 54.47
CA SER A 82 -1.92 -16.12 54.96
C SER A 82 -0.66 -17.01 54.82
N SER A 83 -0.73 -18.14 54.10
CA SER A 83 0.40 -19.09 54.02
C SER A 83 1.55 -18.64 53.09
N GLY A 84 1.33 -17.57 52.32
CA GLY A 84 2.30 -17.07 51.35
C GLY A 84 2.45 -17.92 50.08
N SER A 85 1.61 -18.95 49.90
CA SER A 85 1.56 -19.76 48.69
C SER A 85 0.16 -20.30 48.41
N GLY A 86 -0.18 -20.51 47.15
CA GLY A 86 -1.49 -21.02 46.75
C GLY A 86 -1.71 -20.98 45.25
N THR A 87 -2.98 -21.00 44.84
CA THR A 87 -3.40 -20.99 43.44
C THR A 87 -4.44 -19.91 43.23
N CYS A 88 -4.30 -19.17 42.15
CA CYS A 88 -5.25 -18.15 41.70
C CYS A 88 -5.81 -18.52 40.34
N SER A 89 -7.13 -18.40 40.17
CA SER A 89 -7.78 -18.67 38.87
C SER A 89 -9.07 -17.87 38.73
N GLY A 90 -9.49 -17.62 37.49
CA GLY A 90 -10.77 -16.97 37.23
C GLY A 90 -10.87 -16.35 35.85
N THR A 91 -11.81 -15.42 35.72
CA THR A 91 -12.02 -14.62 34.52
C THR A 91 -11.88 -13.17 34.89
N VAL A 92 -11.04 -12.44 34.16
CA VAL A 92 -10.81 -11.00 34.38
C VAL A 92 -12.12 -10.24 34.13
N ASN A 93 -12.39 -9.25 34.98
CA ASN A 93 -13.63 -8.47 34.96
C ASN A 93 -13.44 -7.02 34.50
N TYR A 94 -12.19 -6.57 34.36
CA TYR A 94 -11.86 -5.30 33.73
C TYR A 94 -10.81 -5.47 32.63
N PHE A 95 -11.08 -4.88 31.46
CA PHE A 95 -10.24 -4.92 30.27
C PHE A 95 -9.88 -3.51 29.81
N VAL A 96 -8.59 -3.25 29.63
CA VAL A 96 -8.08 -2.04 28.97
C VAL A 96 -7.22 -2.50 27.79
N LYS A 97 -7.84 -2.71 26.62
CA LYS A 97 -7.14 -3.13 25.37
C LYS A 97 -6.36 -1.95 24.77
N PRO A 98 -5.15 -2.17 24.19
CA PRO A 98 -5.16 -2.56 22.78
C PRO A 98 -4.11 -3.57 22.26
N SER A 99 -3.08 -4.01 22.99
CA SER A 99 -2.03 -4.86 22.40
C SER A 99 -1.48 -5.91 23.36
N PHE A 100 -2.07 -7.11 23.34
CA PHE A 100 -1.45 -8.30 23.91
C PHE A 100 -0.79 -9.07 22.77
N ASN A 101 0.53 -9.26 22.81
CA ASN A 101 1.27 -10.03 21.81
C ASN A 101 1.66 -11.40 22.41
N CYS A 102 1.41 -12.47 21.65
CA CYS A 102 1.76 -13.85 22.02
C CYS A 102 3.25 -14.07 22.31
N SER A 103 4.14 -13.20 21.81
CA SER A 103 5.59 -13.26 22.05
C SER A 103 6.06 -12.49 23.28
N ASP A 104 5.22 -11.65 23.88
CA ASP A 104 5.66 -10.74 24.94
C ASP A 104 5.70 -11.45 26.31
N PRO A 105 6.69 -11.14 27.16
CA PRO A 105 6.68 -11.60 28.54
C PRO A 105 5.45 -11.08 29.26
N VAL A 106 4.81 -11.94 30.05
CA VAL A 106 3.64 -11.57 30.84
C VAL A 106 4.05 -11.20 32.26
N TRP A 107 3.41 -10.15 32.74
CA TRP A 107 3.58 -9.60 34.08
C TRP A 107 2.37 -9.96 34.91
N VAL A 108 2.60 -10.45 36.13
CA VAL A 108 1.54 -10.78 37.09
C VAL A 108 1.75 -9.93 38.34
N ARG A 109 0.69 -9.25 38.77
CA ARG A 109 0.65 -8.49 40.02
C ARG A 109 -0.50 -8.96 40.89
N ILE A 110 -0.20 -9.14 42.17
CA ILE A 110 -1.19 -9.35 43.24
C ILE A 110 -1.20 -8.07 44.08
N TYR A 111 -2.39 -7.48 44.29
CA TYR A 111 -2.53 -6.24 45.06
C TYR A 111 -3.81 -6.23 45.90
N GLY A 112 -3.71 -5.75 47.13
CA GLY A 112 -4.86 -5.54 48.01
C GLY A 112 -5.47 -4.14 47.88
N TYR A 113 -6.57 -3.90 48.59
CA TYR A 113 -7.22 -2.58 48.71
C TYR A 113 -6.31 -1.51 49.37
N ASN A 114 -5.24 -1.92 50.05
CA ASN A 114 -4.20 -1.03 50.55
C ASN A 114 -3.07 -0.96 49.51
N GLU A 115 -2.92 0.20 48.88
CA GLU A 115 -1.99 0.45 47.76
C GLU A 115 -0.50 0.18 48.06
N ASN A 116 -0.15 -0.10 49.32
CA ASN A 116 1.21 -0.33 49.79
C ASN A 116 1.65 -1.81 49.79
N SER A 117 0.77 -2.78 49.47
CA SER A 117 1.08 -4.22 49.47
C SER A 117 1.05 -4.84 48.07
N ALA A 118 1.67 -4.16 47.11
CA ALA A 118 1.76 -4.64 45.74
C ALA A 118 3.06 -5.41 45.50
N ASP A 119 2.94 -6.71 45.22
CA ASP A 119 4.05 -7.52 44.74
C ASP A 119 3.81 -7.89 43.26
N TYR A 120 4.88 -7.95 42.47
CA TYR A 120 4.80 -8.33 41.06
C TYR A 120 5.96 -9.24 40.66
N ILE A 121 5.73 -10.06 39.64
CA ILE A 121 6.75 -10.86 38.98
C ILE A 121 6.79 -10.52 37.49
N THR A 122 7.98 -10.66 36.91
CA THR A 122 8.32 -10.26 35.55
C THR A 122 8.85 -11.48 34.79
N GLY A 123 8.71 -11.47 33.46
CA GLY A 123 9.39 -12.45 32.61
C GLY A 123 8.73 -13.83 32.50
N LEU A 124 7.44 -13.96 32.81
CA LEU A 124 6.75 -15.24 32.62
C LEU A 124 6.51 -15.51 31.14
N THR A 125 6.82 -16.72 30.70
CA THR A 125 6.41 -17.23 29.38
C THR A 125 4.91 -17.54 29.46
N ASN A 126 4.09 -16.91 28.61
CA ASN A 126 2.65 -17.19 28.60
C ASN A 126 2.32 -18.37 27.68
N PRO A 127 1.82 -19.51 28.20
CA PRO A 127 1.16 -20.52 27.39
C PRO A 127 -0.28 -20.07 27.16
N ASP A 128 -0.49 -19.05 26.32
CA ASP A 128 -1.84 -18.71 25.90
C ASP A 128 -2.36 -19.79 24.95
N PRO A 129 -3.44 -20.53 25.29
CA PRO A 129 -3.97 -21.57 24.43
C PRO A 129 -4.52 -21.04 23.10
N SER A 130 -4.88 -19.75 23.04
CA SER A 130 -5.28 -19.08 21.80
C SER A 130 -4.09 -18.68 20.92
N CYS A 131 -2.88 -18.68 21.47
CA CYS A 131 -1.63 -18.50 20.73
C CYS A 131 -1.10 -19.83 20.16
N SER A 132 -1.97 -20.82 19.91
CA SER A 132 -1.57 -21.98 19.11
C SER A 132 -0.97 -21.48 17.81
N THR A 133 0.28 -21.84 17.51
CA THR A 133 0.93 -21.52 16.24
C THR A 133 0.12 -22.14 15.13
N SER A 134 -0.78 -21.36 14.53
CA SER A 134 -1.53 -21.80 13.36
C SER A 134 -0.52 -22.02 12.25
N THR A 135 -0.17 -23.29 12.01
CA THR A 135 0.63 -23.67 10.85
C THR A 135 -0.30 -23.71 9.66
N ILE A 136 -0.29 -22.64 8.87
CA ILE A 136 -1.00 -22.57 7.60
C ILE A 136 0.01 -22.81 6.50
N ASP A 137 -0.31 -23.69 5.57
CA ASP A 137 0.49 -23.89 4.37
C ASP A 137 -0.43 -24.10 3.17
N LEU A 138 -0.61 -23.05 2.39
CA LEU A 138 -1.36 -23.06 1.15
C LEU A 138 -0.51 -23.73 0.06
N ASN A 139 -1.12 -24.60 -0.73
CA ASN A 139 -0.43 -25.32 -1.81
C ASN A 139 -0.20 -24.43 -3.05
N VAL A 140 0.44 -23.27 -2.85
CA VAL A 140 0.87 -22.39 -3.94
C VAL A 140 2.08 -23.02 -4.63
N PRO A 141 2.01 -23.29 -5.95
CA PRO A 141 3.13 -23.90 -6.66
C PRO A 141 4.32 -22.93 -6.71
N ILE A 142 5.53 -23.43 -6.44
CA ILE A 142 6.75 -22.65 -6.64
C ILE A 142 7.13 -22.65 -8.12
N ILE A 143 7.37 -21.45 -8.68
CA ILE A 143 7.88 -21.24 -10.02
C ILE A 143 9.08 -20.30 -9.90
N LYS A 144 10.19 -20.65 -10.54
CA LYS A 144 11.39 -19.81 -10.55
C LYS A 144 11.46 -18.99 -11.84
N GLN A 145 11.69 -17.68 -11.73
CA GLN A 145 11.92 -16.80 -12.89
C GLN A 145 13.21 -17.16 -13.64
N THR A 146 14.12 -17.86 -12.97
CA THR A 146 15.40 -18.35 -13.50
C THR A 146 15.29 -19.65 -14.32
N SER A 147 14.09 -20.25 -14.38
CA SER A 147 13.86 -21.51 -15.10
C SER A 147 13.68 -21.34 -16.61
N LEU A 148 14.20 -22.31 -17.37
CA LEU A 148 13.97 -22.40 -18.81
C LEU A 148 12.56 -22.93 -19.11
N PRO A 149 11.94 -22.50 -20.23
CA PRO A 149 12.52 -21.65 -21.28
C PRO A 149 12.37 -20.13 -21.06
N TRP A 150 11.60 -19.68 -20.07
CA TRP A 150 11.25 -18.26 -19.96
C TRP A 150 12.37 -17.37 -19.43
N ALA A 151 13.30 -17.90 -18.63
CA ALA A 151 14.39 -17.12 -18.05
C ALA A 151 15.18 -16.27 -19.07
N THR A 152 15.30 -16.72 -20.32
CA THR A 152 16.04 -16.02 -21.38
C THR A 152 15.17 -15.11 -22.24
N GLN A 153 13.86 -15.08 -22.03
CA GLN A 153 12.96 -14.24 -22.81
C GLN A 153 13.08 -12.78 -22.37
N ILE A 154 12.88 -11.86 -23.31
CA ILE A 154 12.86 -10.42 -23.02
C ILE A 154 11.67 -10.11 -22.11
N TYR A 155 11.95 -9.51 -20.95
CA TYR A 155 10.96 -9.03 -20.00
C TYR A 155 10.41 -7.69 -20.46
N ASP A 156 9.08 -7.55 -20.56
CA ASP A 156 8.44 -6.31 -21.02
C ASP A 156 9.14 -5.75 -22.29
N SER A 157 9.77 -4.59 -22.15
CA SER A 157 10.54 -3.86 -23.15
C SER A 157 11.95 -3.58 -22.62
N ALA A 158 12.48 -4.43 -21.74
CA ALA A 158 13.77 -4.26 -21.07
C ALA A 158 14.95 -4.15 -22.05
N ASN A 159 14.82 -4.67 -23.27
CA ASN A 159 15.80 -4.42 -24.33
C ASN A 159 15.94 -2.95 -24.73
N ILE A 160 14.96 -2.10 -24.37
CA ILE A 160 14.96 -0.64 -24.57
C ILE A 160 15.46 0.07 -23.30
N TRP A 161 14.84 -0.21 -22.14
CA TRP A 161 15.12 0.55 -20.91
C TRP A 161 16.24 -0.04 -20.03
N SER A 162 16.62 -1.31 -20.21
CA SER A 162 17.77 -1.94 -19.54
C SER A 162 18.56 -2.83 -20.52
N PRO A 163 19.27 -2.24 -21.50
CA PRO A 163 19.91 -3.00 -22.56
C PRO A 163 21.00 -3.98 -22.08
N SER A 164 21.52 -3.82 -20.86
CA SER A 164 22.48 -4.75 -20.24
C SER A 164 21.85 -5.93 -19.49
N ALA A 165 20.57 -5.84 -19.12
CA ALA A 165 19.83 -6.87 -18.42
C ALA A 165 18.40 -6.89 -18.98
N GLN A 166 18.11 -7.77 -19.92
CA GLN A 166 16.88 -7.67 -20.73
C GLN A 166 15.82 -8.71 -20.38
N THR A 167 16.11 -9.64 -19.47
CA THR A 167 15.41 -10.92 -19.42
C THR A 167 14.47 -11.08 -18.23
N ILE A 168 13.51 -12.00 -18.32
CA ILE A 168 12.65 -12.41 -17.19
C ILE A 168 13.50 -12.87 -16.00
N LYS A 169 14.66 -13.49 -16.25
CA LYS A 169 15.58 -13.85 -15.16
C LYS A 169 15.99 -12.64 -14.31
N SER A 170 16.12 -11.46 -14.91
CA SER A 170 16.63 -10.25 -14.27
C SER A 170 15.55 -9.43 -13.55
N TRP A 171 14.31 -9.46 -14.06
CA TRP A 171 13.23 -8.53 -13.62
C TRP A 171 11.88 -9.21 -13.34
N GLY A 172 11.82 -10.54 -13.47
CA GLY A 172 10.58 -11.29 -13.57
C GLY A 172 9.90 -11.63 -12.24
N CYS A 173 10.29 -11.00 -11.12
CA CYS A 173 9.83 -11.39 -9.79
C CYS A 173 8.32 -11.17 -9.62
N ALA A 174 7.82 -9.98 -9.91
CA ALA A 174 6.39 -9.65 -9.87
C ALA A 174 5.56 -10.56 -10.80
N LEU A 175 6.03 -10.71 -12.05
CA LEU A 175 5.42 -11.55 -13.09
C LEU A 175 5.33 -13.02 -12.66
N THR A 176 6.41 -13.56 -12.10
CA THR A 176 6.47 -14.97 -11.70
C THR A 176 5.63 -15.20 -10.45
N SER A 177 5.62 -14.27 -9.50
CA SER A 177 4.74 -14.28 -8.33
C SER A 177 3.26 -14.27 -8.73
N ALA A 178 2.87 -13.44 -9.70
CA ALA A 178 1.52 -13.48 -10.26
C ALA A 178 1.17 -14.84 -10.87
N ALA A 179 2.07 -15.45 -11.65
CA ALA A 179 1.85 -16.77 -12.23
C ALA A 179 1.65 -17.87 -11.17
N MET A 180 2.37 -17.80 -10.04
CA MET A 180 2.20 -18.72 -8.91
C MET A 180 0.81 -18.59 -8.27
N VAL A 181 0.38 -17.36 -8.00
CA VAL A 181 -0.95 -17.08 -7.40
C VAL A 181 -2.09 -17.47 -8.34
N PHE A 182 -1.96 -17.20 -9.65
CA PHE A 182 -2.99 -17.58 -10.61
C PHE A 182 -3.13 -19.10 -10.72
N LYS A 183 -2.01 -19.85 -10.73
CA LYS A 183 -2.06 -21.32 -10.70
C LYS A 183 -2.69 -21.86 -9.42
N TYR A 184 -2.44 -21.22 -8.26
CA TYR A 184 -3.11 -21.60 -7.02
C TYR A 184 -4.65 -21.53 -7.15
N TYR A 185 -5.17 -20.53 -7.85
CA TYR A 185 -6.59 -20.39 -8.15
C TYR A 185 -7.10 -21.26 -9.31
N GLY A 186 -6.28 -22.18 -9.85
CA GLY A 186 -6.68 -23.12 -10.90
C GLY A 186 -6.52 -22.60 -12.33
N TYR A 187 -5.90 -21.44 -12.53
CA TYR A 187 -5.55 -20.98 -13.88
C TYR A 187 -4.35 -21.77 -14.40
N GLU A 188 -4.59 -22.72 -15.29
CA GLU A 188 -3.55 -23.50 -15.97
C GLU A 188 -3.23 -23.00 -17.38
N LYS A 189 -4.12 -22.19 -17.95
CA LYS A 189 -4.04 -21.67 -19.32
C LYS A 189 -4.38 -20.19 -19.40
N LEU A 190 -3.81 -19.51 -20.39
CA LEU A 190 -4.21 -18.18 -20.84
C LEU A 190 -5.50 -18.23 -21.70
N PRO A 191 -6.12 -17.09 -22.04
CA PRO A 191 -7.36 -17.07 -22.82
C PRO A 191 -7.27 -17.79 -24.16
N ASP A 192 -6.10 -17.77 -24.81
CA ASP A 192 -5.84 -18.45 -26.09
C ASP A 192 -5.57 -19.96 -25.95
N GLY A 193 -5.63 -20.49 -24.72
CA GLY A 193 -5.40 -21.90 -24.41
C GLY A 193 -3.94 -22.28 -24.20
N THR A 194 -2.99 -21.35 -24.35
CA THR A 194 -1.57 -21.62 -24.07
C THR A 194 -1.34 -21.83 -22.56
N PRO A 195 -0.37 -22.65 -22.13
CA PRO A 195 -0.16 -22.92 -20.70
C PRO A 195 0.27 -21.65 -19.94
N LEU A 196 -0.35 -21.36 -18.80
CA LEU A 196 0.07 -20.26 -17.93
C LEU A 196 1.44 -20.57 -17.31
N ASN A 197 2.44 -19.76 -17.66
CA ASN A 197 3.78 -19.74 -17.08
C ASN A 197 4.37 -18.32 -17.22
N PRO A 198 5.51 -17.98 -16.58
CA PRO A 198 6.04 -16.62 -16.65
C PRO A 198 6.29 -16.12 -18.06
N GLY A 199 6.75 -16.99 -18.98
CA GLY A 199 7.04 -16.58 -20.35
C GLY A 199 5.80 -16.21 -21.16
N THR A 200 4.80 -17.09 -21.16
CA THR A 200 3.52 -16.85 -21.84
C THR A 200 2.76 -15.69 -21.20
N LEU A 201 2.82 -15.53 -19.88
CA LEU A 201 2.21 -14.41 -19.17
C LEU A 201 2.86 -13.07 -19.56
N ASN A 202 4.20 -13.04 -19.65
CA ASN A 202 4.94 -11.87 -20.14
C ASN A 202 4.55 -11.53 -21.58
N ASP A 203 4.43 -12.55 -22.45
CA ASP A 203 3.96 -12.35 -23.82
C ASP A 203 2.53 -11.79 -23.87
N TRP A 204 1.63 -12.27 -23.02
CA TRP A 204 0.27 -11.72 -22.92
C TRP A 204 0.27 -10.27 -22.45
N LEU A 205 1.04 -9.93 -21.41
CA LEU A 205 1.12 -8.57 -20.87
C LEU A 205 1.69 -7.57 -21.90
N LYS A 206 2.75 -7.94 -22.62
CA LYS A 206 3.32 -7.09 -23.70
C LYS A 206 2.32 -6.81 -24.82
N ASN A 207 1.41 -7.75 -25.10
CA ASN A 207 0.41 -7.63 -26.16
C ASN A 207 -0.94 -7.09 -25.66
N THR A 208 -1.05 -6.77 -24.37
CA THR A 208 -2.27 -6.24 -23.77
C THR A 208 -2.09 -4.75 -23.48
N PRO A 209 -3.02 -3.88 -23.91
CA PRO A 209 -2.98 -2.47 -23.53
C PRO A 209 -2.89 -2.32 -22.01
N GLY A 210 -1.83 -1.64 -21.55
CA GLY A 210 -1.59 -1.42 -20.13
C GLY A 210 -1.12 -2.65 -19.35
N GLY A 211 -0.64 -3.72 -19.98
CA GLY A 211 -0.12 -4.90 -19.27
C GLY A 211 1.11 -4.61 -18.40
N TYR A 212 1.95 -3.67 -18.84
CA TYR A 212 3.03 -3.09 -18.05
C TYR A 212 2.82 -1.58 -17.88
N ILE A 213 3.31 -1.07 -16.76
CA ILE A 213 3.34 0.35 -16.42
C ILE A 213 4.78 0.82 -16.50
N ARG A 214 5.01 1.90 -17.26
CA ARG A 214 6.32 2.52 -17.46
C ARG A 214 7.40 1.47 -17.74
N ASN A 215 8.48 1.45 -16.96
CA ASN A 215 9.62 0.59 -17.19
C ASN A 215 9.46 -0.75 -16.46
N GLY A 216 8.54 -1.57 -16.96
CA GLY A 216 8.42 -2.97 -16.57
C GLY A 216 7.67 -3.26 -15.27
N LEU A 217 6.98 -2.30 -14.65
CA LEU A 217 6.11 -2.60 -13.52
C LEU A 217 4.88 -3.39 -14.01
N VAL A 218 4.59 -4.54 -13.41
CA VAL A 218 3.41 -5.35 -13.78
C VAL A 218 2.15 -4.57 -13.42
N ASN A 219 1.21 -4.45 -14.37
CA ASN A 219 -0.10 -3.90 -14.04
C ASN A 219 -0.99 -4.97 -13.41
N TRP A 220 -1.17 -4.88 -12.09
CA TRP A 220 -2.01 -5.82 -11.33
C TRP A 220 -3.48 -5.85 -11.79
N LEU A 221 -4.02 -4.72 -12.25
CA LEU A 221 -5.39 -4.64 -12.75
C LEU A 221 -5.54 -5.32 -14.13
N ALA A 222 -4.48 -5.29 -14.95
CA ALA A 222 -4.46 -6.06 -16.20
C ALA A 222 -4.50 -7.57 -15.93
N LEU A 223 -3.94 -8.04 -14.81
CA LEU A 223 -4.05 -9.44 -14.40
C LEU A 223 -5.46 -9.79 -13.91
N SER A 224 -6.15 -8.88 -13.22
CA SER A 224 -7.58 -9.08 -12.93
C SER A 224 -8.40 -9.24 -14.22
N ARG A 225 -8.14 -8.42 -15.25
CA ARG A 225 -8.72 -8.62 -16.58
C ARG A 225 -8.36 -9.97 -17.20
N LEU A 226 -7.09 -10.39 -17.12
CA LEU A 226 -6.65 -11.70 -17.61
C LEU A 226 -7.49 -12.83 -17.00
N SER A 227 -7.72 -12.77 -15.69
CA SER A 227 -8.47 -13.80 -14.96
C SER A 227 -9.90 -13.95 -15.52
N LYS A 228 -10.59 -12.82 -15.77
CA LYS A 228 -11.91 -12.78 -16.40
C LYS A 228 -11.90 -13.42 -17.79
N LEU A 229 -10.92 -13.05 -18.62
CA LEU A 229 -10.79 -13.55 -20.00
C LEU A 229 -10.42 -15.05 -20.06
N ALA A 230 -9.66 -15.53 -19.08
CA ALA A 230 -9.16 -16.91 -19.04
C ALA A 230 -10.12 -17.86 -18.31
N LYS A 231 -11.14 -17.34 -17.63
CA LYS A 231 -12.08 -18.11 -16.79
C LYS A 231 -12.65 -19.33 -17.51
N ASP A 232 -13.27 -19.13 -18.67
CA ASP A 232 -13.95 -20.22 -19.40
C ASP A 232 -12.97 -21.26 -19.93
N THR A 233 -11.77 -20.83 -20.35
CA THR A 233 -10.68 -21.73 -20.81
C THR A 233 -10.16 -22.64 -19.69
N ASN A 234 -10.37 -22.26 -18.43
CA ASN A 234 -9.94 -22.99 -17.23
C ASN A 234 -11.11 -23.60 -16.43
N GLU A 235 -12.36 -23.47 -16.90
CA GLU A 235 -13.55 -24.07 -16.26
C GLU A 235 -13.74 -23.67 -14.78
N LEU A 236 -13.44 -22.42 -14.43
CA LEU A 236 -13.46 -21.94 -13.05
C LEU A 236 -14.87 -21.55 -12.56
N SER A 237 -15.12 -21.74 -11.26
CA SER A 237 -16.43 -21.51 -10.63
C SER A 237 -16.72 -20.06 -10.26
N PHE A 238 -15.71 -19.21 -10.20
CA PHE A 238 -15.82 -17.77 -9.96
C PHE A 238 -15.58 -17.01 -11.28
N ASN A 239 -15.97 -15.73 -11.34
CA ASN A 239 -15.95 -14.99 -12.61
C ASN A 239 -14.60 -14.33 -12.91
N ALA A 240 -13.90 -13.85 -11.88
CA ALA A 240 -12.59 -13.23 -12.00
C ALA A 240 -11.86 -13.25 -10.65
N LEU A 241 -10.58 -12.90 -10.67
CA LEU A 241 -9.79 -12.53 -9.51
C LEU A 241 -9.71 -11.00 -9.43
N GLU A 242 -10.28 -10.43 -8.40
CA GLU A 242 -10.23 -9.00 -8.10
C GLU A 242 -8.95 -8.67 -7.32
N TYR A 243 -8.27 -7.59 -7.69
CA TYR A 243 -7.03 -7.20 -7.05
C TYR A 243 -7.27 -6.17 -5.95
N LYS A 244 -6.83 -6.49 -4.74
CA LYS A 244 -6.76 -5.59 -3.59
C LYS A 244 -5.30 -5.32 -3.25
N ARG A 245 -4.97 -4.06 -2.98
CA ARG A 245 -3.65 -3.66 -2.47
C ARG A 245 -3.77 -3.07 -1.09
N VAL A 246 -2.85 -3.44 -0.21
CA VAL A 246 -2.60 -2.73 1.06
C VAL A 246 -1.16 -2.22 1.03
N ASN A 247 -1.00 -0.92 1.33
CA ASN A 247 0.30 -0.27 1.35
C ASN A 247 0.89 -0.28 2.76
N GLY A 248 2.20 -0.46 2.86
CA GLY A 248 2.91 -0.55 4.13
C GLY A 248 2.93 -1.95 4.73
N TYR A 249 3.56 -2.05 5.89
CA TYR A 249 3.67 -3.28 6.66
C TYR A 249 2.39 -3.52 7.47
N ASP A 250 1.66 -4.58 7.12
CA ASP A 250 0.46 -5.02 7.85
C ASP A 250 0.42 -6.56 8.01
N PRO A 251 1.13 -7.11 9.00
CA PRO A 251 1.18 -8.56 9.22
C PRO A 251 -0.16 -9.13 9.73
N ASN A 252 -1.08 -8.29 10.23
CA ASN A 252 -2.40 -8.73 10.69
C ASN A 252 -3.31 -9.02 9.50
N GLU A 253 -3.36 -8.12 8.51
CA GLU A 253 -4.07 -8.34 7.25
C GLU A 253 -3.50 -9.58 6.52
N LEU A 254 -2.16 -9.71 6.44
CA LEU A 254 -1.52 -10.89 5.84
C LEU A 254 -1.94 -12.19 6.55
N THR A 255 -1.97 -12.17 7.89
CA THR A 255 -2.41 -13.30 8.70
C THR A 255 -3.87 -13.64 8.42
N GLU A 256 -4.76 -12.65 8.38
CA GLU A 256 -6.18 -12.83 8.10
C GLU A 256 -6.40 -13.42 6.68
N ASN A 257 -5.73 -12.88 5.67
CA ASN A 257 -5.84 -13.35 4.30
C ASN A 257 -5.34 -14.79 4.13
N LEU A 258 -4.20 -15.14 4.74
CA LEU A 258 -3.72 -16.52 4.74
C LEU A 258 -4.67 -17.49 5.45
N ASN A 259 -5.30 -17.08 6.57
CA ASN A 259 -6.35 -17.86 7.24
C ASN A 259 -7.58 -18.07 6.34
N ASN A 260 -7.90 -17.08 5.51
CA ASN A 260 -8.98 -17.15 4.54
C ASN A 260 -8.61 -17.90 3.25
N GLY A 261 -7.38 -18.41 3.14
CA GLY A 261 -6.91 -19.15 1.97
C GLY A 261 -6.49 -18.26 0.81
N TYR A 262 -6.15 -17.00 1.05
CA TYR A 262 -5.67 -16.07 0.04
C TYR A 262 -4.15 -15.94 0.14
N PRO A 263 -3.37 -16.52 -0.80
CA PRO A 263 -1.94 -16.23 -0.87
C PRO A 263 -1.72 -14.81 -1.35
N GLU A 264 -0.67 -14.18 -0.85
CA GLU A 264 -0.42 -12.76 -1.02
C GLU A 264 0.90 -12.52 -1.74
N ILE A 265 0.91 -11.58 -2.68
CA ILE A 265 2.14 -11.09 -3.31
C ILE A 265 2.69 -9.98 -2.42
N LEU A 266 3.83 -10.24 -1.77
CA LEU A 266 4.51 -9.27 -0.94
C LEU A 266 5.49 -8.47 -1.79
N GLY A 267 5.39 -7.15 -1.75
CA GLY A 267 6.46 -6.26 -2.21
C GLY A 267 7.47 -6.09 -1.08
N VAL A 268 8.64 -6.71 -1.20
CA VAL A 268 9.79 -6.45 -0.31
C VAL A 268 10.72 -5.45 -1.02
N PRO A 269 11.71 -4.83 -0.34
CA PRO A 269 12.61 -3.89 -1.01
C PRO A 269 13.21 -4.48 -2.30
N GLY A 270 12.95 -3.83 -3.44
CA GLY A 270 13.45 -4.21 -4.77
C GLY A 270 12.83 -5.46 -5.42
N HIS A 271 12.04 -6.25 -4.70
CA HIS A 271 11.68 -7.62 -5.10
C HIS A 271 10.24 -7.99 -4.73
N PHE A 272 9.71 -9.05 -5.35
CA PHE A 272 8.38 -9.58 -5.06
C PHE A 272 8.41 -11.08 -4.77
N VAL A 273 7.75 -11.48 -3.69
CA VAL A 273 7.61 -12.89 -3.27
C VAL A 273 6.16 -13.23 -3.00
N VAL A 274 5.81 -14.52 -2.90
CA VAL A 274 4.45 -14.94 -2.54
C VAL A 274 4.42 -15.51 -1.14
N ALA A 275 3.71 -14.87 -0.21
CA ALA A 275 3.37 -15.46 1.06
C ALA A 275 2.30 -16.53 0.87
N LYS A 276 2.58 -17.71 1.42
CA LYS A 276 1.75 -18.91 1.24
C LYS A 276 1.44 -19.63 2.54
N GLY A 277 1.85 -19.10 3.69
CA GLY A 277 1.59 -19.77 4.96
C GLY A 277 2.10 -19.03 6.18
N ILE A 278 1.67 -19.51 7.34
CA ILE A 278 2.08 -19.03 8.65
C ILE A 278 2.90 -20.13 9.31
N ASN A 279 4.07 -19.79 9.83
CA ASN A 279 4.99 -20.72 10.48
C ASN A 279 5.55 -20.09 11.76
N GLY A 280 4.86 -20.31 12.88
CA GLY A 280 5.20 -19.69 14.14
C GLY A 280 5.11 -18.17 14.05
N ASN A 281 6.24 -17.48 14.19
CA ASN A 281 6.33 -16.02 14.18
C ASN A 281 6.77 -15.45 12.82
N THR A 282 6.81 -16.27 11.77
CA THR A 282 7.15 -15.86 10.40
C THR A 282 6.13 -16.42 9.41
N PHE A 283 6.30 -16.05 8.15
CA PHE A 283 5.46 -16.50 7.04
C PHE A 283 6.27 -17.37 6.08
N ASN A 284 5.70 -18.48 5.64
CA ASN A 284 6.28 -19.27 4.56
C ASN A 284 6.10 -18.52 3.23
N ILE A 285 7.14 -18.48 2.41
CA ILE A 285 7.11 -17.78 1.12
C ILE A 285 7.56 -18.69 -0.03
N ASN A 286 7.10 -18.37 -1.23
CA ASN A 286 7.71 -18.78 -2.50
C ASN A 286 8.45 -17.56 -3.09
N ASP A 287 9.77 -17.63 -3.13
CA ASP A 287 10.60 -16.63 -3.79
C ASP A 287 10.88 -17.04 -5.25
N PRO A 288 10.55 -16.20 -6.25
CA PRO A 288 10.75 -16.51 -7.66
C PRO A 288 12.22 -16.52 -8.10
N TYR A 289 13.14 -15.88 -7.37
CA TYR A 289 14.55 -15.78 -7.75
C TYR A 289 15.49 -16.48 -6.75
N TYR A 290 15.45 -16.13 -5.48
CA TYR A 290 16.38 -16.66 -4.47
C TYR A 290 15.88 -17.97 -3.87
N ASP A 291 16.76 -18.76 -3.27
CA ASP A 291 16.40 -19.96 -2.50
C ASP A 291 16.08 -19.57 -1.04
N LYS A 292 15.11 -18.66 -0.90
CA LYS A 292 14.52 -18.21 0.37
C LYS A 292 13.15 -18.84 0.57
N TYR A 293 12.82 -19.14 1.82
CA TYR A 293 11.66 -19.98 2.15
C TYR A 293 10.74 -19.37 3.20
N THR A 294 11.24 -18.42 3.99
CA THR A 294 10.43 -17.69 4.97
C THR A 294 10.66 -16.19 4.84
N LEU A 295 9.71 -15.40 5.36
CA LEU A 295 9.86 -13.95 5.39
C LEU A 295 10.95 -13.48 6.36
N GLU A 296 11.44 -14.36 7.25
CA GLU A 296 12.61 -14.09 8.09
C GLU A 296 13.86 -13.78 7.24
N ASP A 297 13.97 -14.37 6.04
CA ASP A 297 15.02 -14.05 5.06
C ASP A 297 14.95 -12.60 4.53
N TYR A 298 13.88 -11.88 4.89
CA TYR A 298 13.59 -10.47 4.62
C TYR A 298 13.25 -9.72 5.91
N GLU A 299 13.84 -10.14 7.04
CA GLU A 299 13.71 -9.47 8.34
C GLU A 299 12.25 -9.40 8.84
N ASN A 300 11.38 -10.29 8.35
CA ASN A 300 9.94 -10.30 8.64
C ASN A 300 9.23 -8.98 8.30
N THR A 301 9.70 -8.25 7.29
CA THR A 301 9.11 -6.99 6.83
C THR A 301 8.74 -7.03 5.33
N PHE A 302 7.84 -6.13 4.94
CA PHE A 302 7.44 -5.90 3.55
C PHE A 302 6.84 -4.49 3.42
N ASN A 303 6.83 -3.98 2.19
CA ASN A 303 6.37 -2.64 1.84
C ASN A 303 4.92 -2.60 1.34
N SER A 304 4.40 -3.73 0.85
CA SER A 304 3.01 -3.82 0.38
C SER A 304 2.51 -5.26 0.30
N LEU A 305 1.19 -5.38 0.29
CA LEU A 305 0.41 -6.59 0.07
C LEU A 305 -0.40 -6.45 -1.21
N GLY A 306 -0.34 -7.48 -2.05
CA GLY A 306 -1.20 -7.63 -3.22
C GLY A 306 -1.99 -8.93 -3.13
N THR A 307 -3.30 -8.82 -3.00
CA THR A 307 -4.20 -9.96 -2.84
C THR A 307 -5.07 -10.09 -4.09
N TYR A 308 -5.20 -11.31 -4.60
CA TYR A 308 -6.21 -11.64 -5.61
C TYR A 308 -7.35 -12.40 -4.95
N ILE A 309 -8.58 -11.90 -5.07
CA ILE A 309 -9.77 -12.45 -4.39
C ILE A 309 -10.73 -12.96 -5.44
N PRO A 310 -11.18 -14.23 -5.38
CA PRO A 310 -12.25 -14.74 -6.23
C PRO A 310 -13.52 -13.88 -6.10
N SER A 311 -13.87 -13.16 -7.16
CA SER A 311 -14.97 -12.21 -7.19
C SER A 311 -15.99 -12.58 -8.27
N SER A 312 -17.18 -11.98 -8.15
CA SER A 312 -18.32 -12.33 -8.99
C SER A 312 -18.61 -11.37 -10.13
N THR A 313 -18.20 -10.10 -10.18
CA THR A 313 -18.48 -9.30 -11.40
C THR A 313 -17.71 -8.01 -11.62
N ASP A 314 -17.31 -7.26 -10.59
CA ASP A 314 -16.96 -5.85 -10.78
C ASP A 314 -15.45 -5.63 -10.76
N LEU A 315 -14.86 -5.46 -11.96
CA LEU A 315 -13.44 -5.15 -12.11
C LEU A 315 -13.20 -3.65 -12.38
N SER A 316 -14.22 -2.80 -12.19
CA SER A 316 -14.09 -1.40 -12.55
C SER A 316 -13.09 -0.69 -11.63
N TYR A 317 -12.33 0.23 -12.20
CA TYR A 317 -11.22 0.86 -11.50
C TYR A 317 -10.83 2.19 -12.14
N ILE A 318 -10.46 3.16 -11.32
CA ILE A 318 -9.67 4.32 -11.77
C ILE A 318 -8.27 4.15 -11.20
N MET A 319 -7.29 4.06 -12.08
CA MET A 319 -5.88 4.02 -11.71
C MET A 319 -5.15 5.19 -12.37
N LEU A 320 -4.38 5.92 -11.57
CA LEU A 320 -3.53 7.01 -12.03
C LEU A 320 -2.07 6.69 -11.73
N VAL A 321 -1.19 7.05 -12.64
CA VAL A 321 0.26 6.91 -12.46
C VAL A 321 0.92 8.22 -12.87
N VAL A 322 1.65 8.82 -11.94
CA VAL A 322 2.37 10.08 -12.16
C VAL A 322 3.79 9.97 -11.58
N ASP A 323 4.66 10.91 -11.93
CA ASP A 323 6.01 10.97 -11.38
C ASP A 323 5.99 11.11 -9.84
N GLU A 324 6.95 10.50 -9.15
CA GLU A 324 6.97 10.36 -7.67
C GLU A 324 6.77 11.66 -6.88
N ASN A 325 7.21 12.79 -7.44
CA ASN A 325 7.21 14.08 -6.76
C ASN A 325 5.91 14.88 -6.98
N VAL A 326 4.94 14.30 -7.70
CA VAL A 326 3.63 14.89 -7.94
C VAL A 326 2.60 14.22 -7.03
N ASN A 327 1.93 15.02 -6.22
CA ASN A 327 0.87 14.58 -5.33
C ASN A 327 -0.47 14.51 -6.09
N ILE A 328 -1.30 13.56 -5.70
CA ILE A 328 -2.63 13.33 -6.28
C ILE A 328 -3.68 13.63 -5.19
N SER A 329 -4.60 14.56 -5.48
CA SER A 329 -5.86 14.71 -4.74
C SER A 329 -7.01 14.33 -5.68
N PHE A 330 -7.88 13.42 -5.24
CA PHE A 330 -8.91 12.84 -6.08
C PHE A 330 -10.24 12.82 -5.34
N LYS A 331 -11.20 13.61 -5.82
CA LYS A 331 -12.46 13.89 -5.11
C LYS A 331 -13.67 13.53 -5.95
N ASN A 332 -14.72 13.04 -5.31
CA ASN A 332 -16.03 12.91 -5.97
C ASN A 332 -16.73 14.26 -6.16
N SER A 333 -17.92 14.26 -6.75
CA SER A 333 -18.75 15.46 -6.95
C SER A 333 -19.16 16.18 -5.65
N ASN A 334 -19.04 15.52 -4.49
CA ASN A 334 -19.31 16.10 -3.18
C ASN A 334 -18.04 16.64 -2.49
N TYR A 335 -16.91 16.65 -3.20
CA TYR A 335 -15.59 17.04 -2.69
C TYR A 335 -15.04 16.12 -1.58
N GLU A 336 -15.51 14.88 -1.52
CA GLU A 336 -14.94 13.86 -0.64
C GLU A 336 -13.74 13.20 -1.33
N GLU A 337 -12.60 13.12 -0.64
CA GLU A 337 -11.44 12.35 -1.09
C GLU A 337 -11.81 10.87 -1.26
N LYS A 338 -11.33 10.26 -2.34
CA LYS A 338 -11.52 8.84 -2.67
C LYS A 338 -10.20 8.22 -3.06
N GLY A 339 -10.11 6.89 -2.91
CA GLY A 339 -8.97 6.09 -3.29
C GLY A 339 -7.73 6.33 -2.44
N ASP A 340 -6.65 5.65 -2.80
CA ASP A 340 -5.39 5.62 -2.06
C ASP A 340 -4.22 5.87 -3.00
N SER A 341 -3.33 6.79 -2.60
CA SER A 341 -2.08 7.10 -3.31
C SER A 341 -0.89 6.44 -2.60
N PHE A 342 0.10 5.98 -3.36
CA PHE A 342 1.32 5.36 -2.83
C PHE A 342 2.48 5.45 -3.81
N ILE A 343 3.70 5.47 -3.28
CA ILE A 343 4.91 5.36 -4.10
C ILE A 343 5.17 3.89 -4.43
N GLN A 344 5.28 3.59 -5.71
CA GLN A 344 5.75 2.31 -6.21
C GLN A 344 7.23 2.46 -6.59
N GLU A 345 8.08 1.80 -5.80
CA GLU A 345 9.50 1.69 -6.10
C GLU A 345 9.75 0.90 -7.40
N PRO A 346 10.82 1.19 -8.13
CA PRO A 346 11.20 0.41 -9.31
C PRO A 346 11.62 -1.01 -8.90
N LEU A 347 11.66 -1.93 -9.87
CA LEU A 347 12.19 -3.27 -9.65
C LEU A 347 13.72 -3.20 -9.55
N ASP A 348 14.32 -4.05 -8.74
CA ASP A 348 15.77 -4.27 -8.75
C ASP A 348 16.14 -5.37 -9.76
N ASN A 349 17.34 -5.28 -10.31
CA ASN A 349 17.92 -6.32 -11.14
C ASN A 349 18.36 -7.49 -10.26
N ASP A 350 17.60 -8.59 -10.22
CA ASP A 350 17.95 -9.74 -9.38
C ASP A 350 19.33 -10.36 -9.72
N GLN A 351 19.88 -10.09 -10.92
CA GLN A 351 21.19 -10.59 -11.36
C GLN A 351 22.37 -9.66 -11.06
N GLY A 352 22.15 -8.44 -10.58
CA GLY A 352 23.23 -7.47 -10.36
C GLY A 352 22.71 -6.10 -9.94
N ASP A 353 23.42 -5.06 -10.35
CA ASP A 353 23.02 -3.71 -9.98
C ASP A 353 22.05 -3.10 -11.01
N GLY A 354 21.24 -2.16 -10.55
CA GLY A 354 20.36 -1.33 -11.38
C GLY A 354 18.88 -1.54 -11.07
N THR A 355 18.10 -0.49 -11.33
CA THR A 355 16.65 -0.48 -11.15
C THR A 355 15.94 -0.42 -12.51
N SER A 356 14.67 -0.83 -12.56
CA SER A 356 13.90 -0.79 -13.79
C SER A 356 13.54 0.63 -14.22
N GLY A 357 13.58 1.62 -13.33
CA GLY A 357 13.27 3.01 -13.65
C GLY A 357 13.38 3.92 -12.42
N GLN A 358 12.65 5.04 -12.47
CA GLN A 358 12.39 5.88 -11.30
C GLN A 358 11.13 5.39 -10.58
N PRO A 359 10.99 5.67 -9.26
CA PRO A 359 9.73 5.47 -8.56
C PRO A 359 8.61 6.29 -9.20
N VAL A 360 7.37 5.83 -9.01
CA VAL A 360 6.17 6.52 -9.51
C VAL A 360 5.14 6.62 -8.39
N ASN A 361 4.37 7.71 -8.37
CA ASN A 361 3.21 7.83 -7.50
C ASN A 361 1.99 7.21 -8.20
N MET A 362 1.48 6.13 -7.64
CA MET A 362 0.30 5.43 -8.12
C MET A 362 -0.90 5.76 -7.24
N PHE A 363 -2.06 5.88 -7.86
CA PHE A 363 -3.32 6.05 -7.17
C PHE A 363 -4.30 5.00 -7.63
N TYR A 364 -5.01 4.41 -6.67
CA TYR A 364 -6.00 3.36 -6.88
C TYR A 364 -7.36 3.75 -6.29
N PHE A 365 -8.40 3.66 -7.11
CA PHE A 365 -9.79 3.77 -6.67
C PHE A 365 -10.62 2.60 -7.23
N PRO A 366 -10.89 1.56 -6.43
CA PRO A 366 -11.67 0.39 -6.84
C PRO A 366 -13.16 0.69 -6.93
N GLU A 367 -13.84 -0.01 -7.85
CA GLU A 367 -15.29 -0.01 -8.04
C GLU A 367 -15.97 1.39 -8.12
N PRO A 368 -15.39 2.40 -8.81
CA PRO A 368 -16.00 3.73 -8.87
C PRO A 368 -17.44 3.69 -9.39
N ASP A 369 -18.29 4.54 -8.82
CA ASP A 369 -19.61 4.82 -9.38
C ASP A 369 -19.49 5.60 -10.69
N ASN A 370 -20.53 5.54 -11.54
CA ASN A 370 -20.62 6.42 -12.70
C ASN A 370 -20.67 7.89 -12.25
N GLY A 371 -19.93 8.75 -12.96
CA GLY A 371 -20.07 10.19 -12.82
C GLY A 371 -18.75 10.94 -12.83
N THR A 372 -18.82 12.16 -12.29
CA THR A 372 -17.75 13.14 -12.40
C THR A 372 -16.89 13.20 -11.14
N TYR A 373 -15.58 13.22 -11.35
CA TYR A 373 -14.56 13.33 -10.32
C TYR A 373 -13.63 14.51 -10.60
N ASN A 374 -13.07 15.09 -9.56
CA ASN A 374 -12.07 16.14 -9.65
C ASN A 374 -10.71 15.54 -9.31
N LEU A 375 -9.75 15.68 -10.22
CA LEU A 375 -8.35 15.31 -10.01
C LEU A 375 -7.53 16.59 -9.94
N GLU A 376 -6.73 16.73 -8.90
CA GLU A 376 -5.81 17.83 -8.71
C GLU A 376 -4.40 17.27 -8.51
N LEU A 377 -3.46 17.75 -9.32
CA LEU A 377 -2.05 17.39 -9.27
C LEU A 377 -1.25 18.58 -8.73
N SER A 378 -0.43 18.35 -7.72
CA SER A 378 0.36 19.40 -7.06
C SER A 378 1.79 18.97 -6.80
N SER A 379 2.68 19.94 -6.63
CA SER A 379 4.10 19.70 -6.36
C SER A 379 4.68 20.81 -5.48
N SER A 380 5.70 20.48 -4.69
CA SER A 380 6.47 21.48 -3.92
C SER A 380 7.56 22.17 -4.74
N SER A 381 7.75 21.76 -6.00
CA SER A 381 8.74 22.31 -6.92
C SER A 381 8.22 22.38 -8.36
N ASP A 382 8.79 23.28 -9.15
CA ASP A 382 8.53 23.41 -10.57
C ASP A 382 9.00 22.15 -11.33
N GLN A 383 8.06 21.41 -11.90
CA GLN A 383 8.39 20.22 -12.69
C GLN A 383 7.35 19.93 -13.77
N ASN A 384 7.84 19.40 -14.90
CA ASN A 384 6.98 18.70 -15.84
C ASN A 384 6.64 17.33 -15.27
N TYR A 385 5.47 16.82 -15.63
CA TYR A 385 5.07 15.47 -15.26
C TYR A 385 4.41 14.74 -16.43
N GLN A 386 4.38 13.41 -16.34
CA GLN A 386 3.60 12.53 -17.20
C GLN A 386 2.55 11.81 -16.35
N LEU A 387 1.27 12.01 -16.64
CA LEU A 387 0.14 11.33 -16.03
C LEU A 387 -0.39 10.26 -16.99
N ASP A 388 -0.35 9.00 -16.56
CA ASP A 388 -1.07 7.90 -17.23
C ASP A 388 -2.36 7.63 -16.45
N VAL A 389 -3.48 7.60 -17.17
CA VAL A 389 -4.83 7.37 -16.62
C VAL A 389 -5.37 6.09 -17.20
N TYR A 390 -5.82 5.19 -16.34
CA TYR A 390 -6.39 3.90 -16.69
C TYR A 390 -7.83 3.85 -16.16
N PHE A 391 -8.79 3.76 -17.07
CA PHE A 391 -10.19 3.54 -16.75
C PHE A 391 -10.55 2.10 -17.07
N TYR A 392 -10.81 1.31 -16.03
CA TYR A 392 -11.30 -0.06 -16.15
C TYR A 392 -12.82 -0.08 -15.99
N ASP A 393 -13.53 -0.74 -16.91
CA ASP A 393 -14.96 -1.02 -16.77
C ASP A 393 -15.23 -2.26 -15.91
N VAL A 394 -16.51 -2.57 -15.66
CA VAL A 394 -16.93 -3.75 -14.87
C VAL A 394 -16.35 -5.07 -15.38
N ASP A 395 -16.06 -5.20 -16.68
CA ASP A 395 -15.48 -6.42 -17.26
C ASP A 395 -13.93 -6.36 -17.31
N GLY A 396 -13.33 -5.28 -16.82
CA GLY A 396 -11.90 -5.04 -16.82
C GLY A 396 -11.34 -4.61 -18.17
N ASN A 397 -12.19 -4.19 -19.13
CA ASN A 397 -11.67 -3.51 -20.33
C ASN A 397 -11.13 -2.15 -19.94
N VAL A 398 -10.07 -1.72 -20.62
CA VAL A 398 -9.30 -0.54 -20.22
C VAL A 398 -9.25 0.50 -21.33
N LYS A 399 -9.54 1.75 -20.97
CA LYS A 399 -9.15 2.94 -21.73
C LYS A 399 -7.93 3.56 -21.05
N ILE A 400 -6.89 3.85 -21.84
CA ILE A 400 -5.64 4.43 -21.35
C ILE A 400 -5.47 5.80 -21.99
N LEU A 401 -5.23 6.82 -21.17
CA LEU A 401 -4.90 8.17 -21.60
C LEU A 401 -3.54 8.54 -21.03
N ASN A 402 -2.72 9.25 -21.83
CA ASN A 402 -1.41 9.71 -21.41
C ASN A 402 -1.37 11.22 -21.60
N LEU A 403 -1.11 11.95 -20.52
CA LEU A 403 -1.09 13.40 -20.46
C LEU A 403 0.28 13.84 -19.99
N ASN A 404 0.70 15.03 -20.43
CA ASN A 404 1.88 15.70 -19.90
C ASN A 404 1.43 17.09 -19.51
N GLY A 405 1.93 17.58 -18.39
CA GLY A 405 1.63 18.91 -17.89
C GLY A 405 2.77 19.45 -17.05
N PHE A 406 2.49 20.56 -16.36
CA PHE A 406 3.44 21.20 -15.46
C PHE A 406 2.76 21.60 -14.15
N VAL A 407 3.44 21.35 -13.03
CA VAL A 407 3.01 21.76 -11.69
C VAL A 407 4.11 22.54 -10.98
N SER A 408 3.73 23.42 -10.06
CA SER A 408 4.65 24.19 -9.21
C SER A 408 4.09 24.39 -7.80
N GLU A 409 4.91 24.96 -6.90
CA GLU A 409 4.51 25.26 -5.51
C GLU A 409 3.24 26.15 -5.41
N PHE A 410 2.98 26.96 -6.44
CA PHE A 410 1.88 27.93 -6.44
C PHE A 410 0.82 27.65 -7.51
N ASN A 411 0.94 26.55 -8.24
CA ASN A 411 -0.03 26.21 -9.26
C ASN A 411 -0.17 24.70 -9.45
N ASP A 412 -1.37 24.26 -9.15
CA ASP A 412 -1.82 22.88 -9.32
C ASP A 412 -2.48 22.71 -10.69
N ASP A 413 -2.45 21.49 -11.20
CA ASP A 413 -3.13 21.12 -12.43
C ASP A 413 -4.42 20.37 -12.10
N SER A 414 -5.57 20.89 -12.55
CA SER A 414 -6.90 20.42 -12.17
C SER A 414 -7.69 19.85 -13.35
N PHE A 415 -8.11 18.60 -13.25
CA PHE A 415 -8.87 17.89 -14.26
C PHE A 415 -10.26 17.52 -13.76
N GLU A 416 -11.20 17.48 -14.70
CA GLU A 416 -12.48 16.81 -14.48
C GLU A 416 -12.44 15.44 -15.17
N ILE A 417 -12.70 14.38 -14.42
CA ILE A 417 -12.80 13.01 -14.94
C ILE A 417 -14.27 12.64 -15.02
N ASP A 418 -14.74 12.28 -16.21
CA ASP A 418 -16.05 11.66 -16.41
C ASP A 418 -15.85 10.16 -16.56
N PHE A 419 -16.36 9.37 -15.61
CA PHE A 419 -16.15 7.93 -15.57
C PHE A 419 -17.44 7.17 -15.90
N ASP A 420 -17.34 6.30 -16.90
CA ASP A 420 -18.36 5.32 -17.27
C ASP A 420 -17.89 3.92 -16.87
N LYS A 421 -18.50 3.41 -15.79
CA LYS A 421 -18.28 2.10 -15.20
C LYS A 421 -18.64 0.95 -16.16
N LEU A 422 -19.60 1.16 -17.04
CA LEU A 422 -20.12 0.11 -17.93
C LEU A 422 -19.34 0.01 -19.23
N LEU A 423 -18.75 1.12 -19.69
CA LEU A 423 -17.98 1.16 -20.92
C LEU A 423 -16.80 2.13 -20.80
N SER A 424 -15.61 1.60 -20.54
CA SER A 424 -14.40 2.40 -20.31
C SER A 424 -14.08 3.38 -21.45
N ASP A 425 -14.46 3.05 -22.68
CA ASP A 425 -14.26 3.89 -23.87
C ASP A 425 -14.99 5.23 -23.78
N ASN A 426 -16.08 5.31 -23.02
CA ASN A 426 -16.83 6.54 -22.77
C ASN A 426 -16.17 7.43 -21.70
N SER A 427 -15.34 6.86 -20.83
CA SER A 427 -14.66 7.64 -19.78
C SER A 427 -13.70 8.66 -20.37
N SER A 428 -13.58 9.84 -19.78
CA SER A 428 -12.74 10.92 -20.31
C SER A 428 -12.09 11.73 -19.20
N ILE A 429 -11.08 12.52 -19.59
CA ILE A 429 -10.41 13.48 -18.72
C ILE A 429 -10.36 14.82 -19.43
N ILE A 430 -10.84 15.85 -18.74
CA ILE A 430 -11.08 17.19 -19.25
C ILE A 430 -10.12 18.15 -18.54
N VAL A 431 -9.24 18.75 -19.33
CA VAL A 431 -8.34 19.85 -18.92
C VAL A 431 -9.17 21.13 -18.82
N LEU A 432 -9.08 21.81 -17.69
CA LEU A 432 -9.76 23.09 -17.49
C LEU A 432 -9.00 24.20 -18.24
N SER A 433 -9.74 25.15 -18.84
CA SER A 433 -9.14 26.21 -19.68
C SER A 433 -8.18 27.13 -18.91
N ASN A 434 -8.31 27.20 -17.59
CA ASN A 434 -7.38 27.95 -16.74
C ASN A 434 -6.01 27.28 -16.66
N ASN A 435 -5.93 25.95 -16.62
CA ASN A 435 -4.66 25.23 -16.57
C ASN A 435 -3.92 25.43 -17.88
N PHE A 436 -4.61 25.22 -19.01
CA PHE A 436 -4.00 25.45 -20.32
C PHE A 436 -3.48 26.89 -20.49
N ARG A 437 -4.18 27.88 -19.90
CA ARG A 437 -3.69 29.27 -19.88
C ARG A 437 -2.43 29.42 -19.05
N PHE A 438 -2.36 28.74 -17.90
CA PHE A 438 -1.20 28.71 -17.04
C PHE A 438 -0.01 28.02 -17.73
N ASP A 439 -0.20 26.85 -18.32
CA ASP A 439 0.81 26.11 -19.05
C ASP A 439 1.44 26.97 -20.15
N LEU A 440 0.63 27.67 -20.95
CA LEU A 440 1.14 28.60 -21.96
C LEU A 440 2.04 29.68 -21.34
N GLY A 441 1.74 30.15 -20.13
CA GLY A 441 2.54 31.12 -19.39
C GLY A 441 3.89 30.54 -18.98
N VAL A 442 3.88 29.38 -18.33
CA VAL A 442 5.10 28.68 -17.91
C VAL A 442 5.98 28.34 -19.10
N LEU A 443 5.41 27.79 -20.18
CA LEU A 443 6.16 27.42 -21.37
C LEU A 443 6.80 28.66 -22.04
N LEU A 444 6.20 29.85 -21.92
CA LEU A 444 6.85 31.08 -22.36
C LEU A 444 8.01 31.47 -21.45
N GLU A 445 7.85 31.35 -20.13
CA GLU A 445 8.87 31.72 -19.13
C GLU A 445 10.07 30.76 -19.14
N SER A 446 9.84 29.47 -19.35
CA SER A 446 10.89 28.44 -19.53
C SER A 446 11.65 28.58 -20.85
N GLY A 447 11.11 29.35 -21.80
CA GLY A 447 11.64 29.48 -23.16
C GLY A 447 11.25 28.35 -24.11
N ASP A 448 10.39 27.42 -23.68
CA ASP A 448 9.84 26.37 -24.54
C ASP A 448 8.91 26.94 -25.64
N ILE A 449 8.26 28.06 -25.38
CA ILE A 449 7.67 28.96 -26.38
C ILE A 449 8.63 30.14 -26.57
N LYS A 450 9.39 30.14 -27.66
CA LYS A 450 10.51 31.08 -27.89
C LYS A 450 10.08 32.52 -28.17
N ASN A 451 8.81 32.74 -28.52
CA ASN A 451 8.33 34.05 -28.97
C ASN A 451 6.98 34.40 -28.35
N ARG A 452 6.92 35.57 -27.71
CA ARG A 452 5.70 36.15 -27.11
C ARG A 452 4.53 36.29 -28.08
N GLY A 453 4.79 36.40 -29.38
CA GLY A 453 3.78 36.40 -30.43
C GLY A 453 3.02 35.08 -30.54
N ILE A 454 3.71 33.93 -30.38
CA ILE A 454 3.10 32.60 -30.39
C ILE A 454 2.21 32.44 -29.15
N TYR A 455 2.74 32.79 -27.96
CA TYR A 455 1.97 32.81 -26.72
C TYR A 455 0.69 33.66 -26.84
N THR A 456 0.83 34.92 -27.29
CA THR A 456 -0.31 35.85 -27.44
C THR A 456 -1.34 35.31 -28.42
N SER A 457 -0.88 34.64 -29.48
CA SER A 457 -1.72 34.01 -30.50
C SER A 457 -2.56 32.87 -29.91
N PHE A 458 -1.97 31.98 -29.07
CA PHE A 458 -2.72 30.94 -28.36
C PHE A 458 -3.71 31.53 -27.37
N ILE A 459 -3.30 32.48 -26.53
CA ILE A 459 -4.18 33.16 -25.56
C ILE A 459 -5.37 33.82 -26.25
N SER A 460 -5.14 34.47 -27.39
CA SER A 460 -6.23 35.08 -28.18
C SER A 460 -7.21 34.02 -28.70
N LYS A 461 -6.71 32.89 -29.20
CA LYS A 461 -7.57 31.79 -29.67
C LYS A 461 -8.33 31.13 -28.51
N LEU A 462 -7.70 30.90 -27.37
CA LEU A 462 -8.35 30.37 -26.17
C LEU A 462 -9.49 31.29 -25.70
N ASN A 463 -9.25 32.60 -25.64
CA ASN A 463 -10.30 33.59 -25.31
C ASN A 463 -11.45 33.58 -26.32
N ASN A 464 -11.17 33.33 -27.60
CA ASN A 464 -12.21 33.23 -28.63
C ASN A 464 -12.98 31.91 -28.52
N PHE A 465 -12.32 30.82 -28.14
CA PHE A 465 -12.95 29.53 -27.85
C PHE A 465 -13.96 29.66 -26.69
N GLU A 466 -13.56 30.29 -25.58
CA GLU A 466 -14.42 30.52 -24.41
C GLU A 466 -15.66 31.37 -24.76
N LYS A 467 -15.52 32.32 -25.69
CA LYS A 467 -16.62 33.20 -26.13
C LYS A 467 -17.52 32.59 -27.21
N ALA A 468 -17.08 31.53 -27.89
CA ALA A 468 -17.81 30.96 -29.01
C ALA A 468 -19.07 30.21 -28.53
N LYS A 469 -20.21 30.48 -29.18
CA LYS A 469 -21.52 29.94 -28.74
C LYS A 469 -21.86 28.55 -29.27
N ASN A 470 -21.21 28.09 -30.33
CA ASN A 470 -21.55 26.82 -30.97
C ASN A 470 -20.31 25.93 -31.13
N ASN A 471 -20.52 24.61 -31.05
CA ASN A 471 -19.45 23.62 -31.02
C ASN A 471 -18.64 23.64 -32.32
N LYS A 472 -19.27 23.83 -33.48
CA LYS A 472 -18.55 23.95 -34.77
C LYS A 472 -17.51 25.07 -34.77
N THR A 473 -17.86 26.26 -34.25
CA THR A 473 -16.91 27.38 -34.13
C THR A 473 -15.82 27.06 -33.12
N LYS A 474 -16.15 26.49 -31.96
CA LYS A 474 -15.17 26.06 -30.95
C LYS A 474 -14.18 25.05 -31.53
N THR A 475 -14.66 24.01 -32.20
CA THR A 475 -13.84 23.00 -32.88
C THR A 475 -12.90 23.61 -33.92
N ASN A 476 -13.38 24.58 -34.71
CA ASN A 476 -12.54 25.27 -35.70
C ASN A 476 -11.42 26.08 -35.05
N ILE A 477 -11.68 26.72 -33.90
CA ILE A 477 -10.67 27.47 -33.15
C ILE A 477 -9.61 26.52 -32.58
N LEU A 478 -10.02 25.41 -31.95
CA LEU A 478 -9.10 24.40 -31.42
C LEU A 478 -8.26 23.76 -32.55
N ASN A 479 -8.87 23.41 -33.69
CA ASN A 479 -8.12 22.92 -34.85
C ASN A 479 -7.10 23.94 -35.37
N ALA A 480 -7.43 25.24 -35.35
CA ALA A 480 -6.48 26.29 -35.73
C ALA A 480 -5.29 26.37 -34.76
N MET A 481 -5.52 26.16 -33.46
CA MET A 481 -4.46 26.09 -32.45
C MET A 481 -3.56 24.87 -32.66
N ILE A 482 -4.12 23.68 -32.93
CA ILE A 482 -3.35 22.47 -33.26
C ILE A 482 -2.46 22.72 -34.48
N ASN A 483 -3.00 23.35 -35.53
CA ASN A 483 -2.24 23.65 -36.74
C ASN A 483 -1.09 24.63 -36.48
N GLU A 484 -1.30 25.62 -35.62
CA GLU A 484 -0.25 26.55 -35.19
C GLU A 484 0.84 25.83 -34.38
N ALA A 485 0.45 24.99 -33.41
CA ALA A 485 1.40 24.17 -32.64
C ALA A 485 2.27 23.30 -33.56
N LYS A 486 1.64 22.61 -34.52
CA LYS A 486 2.34 21.78 -35.52
C LYS A 486 3.30 22.60 -36.40
N ALA A 487 2.89 23.79 -36.83
CA ALA A 487 3.73 24.66 -37.66
C ALA A 487 4.97 25.20 -36.92
N GLN A 488 4.85 25.38 -35.60
CA GLN A 488 5.90 25.92 -34.74
C GLN A 488 6.77 24.86 -34.04
N ARG A 489 6.38 23.58 -34.09
CA ARG A 489 7.14 22.45 -33.50
C ARG A 489 8.59 22.44 -33.95
N GLY A 490 9.51 22.42 -32.99
CA GLY A 490 10.97 22.46 -33.20
C GLY A 490 11.52 23.83 -33.63
N LYS A 491 10.66 24.80 -33.98
CA LYS A 491 11.05 26.15 -34.40
C LYS A 491 10.85 27.14 -33.26
N GLY A 492 9.58 27.48 -33.00
CA GLY A 492 9.14 28.42 -31.98
C GLY A 492 8.55 27.76 -30.74
N ILE A 493 8.27 26.46 -30.80
CA ILE A 493 7.77 25.63 -29.69
C ILE A 493 8.68 24.41 -29.57
N SER A 494 9.15 24.09 -28.36
CA SER A 494 9.92 22.88 -28.08
C SER A 494 9.10 21.61 -28.29
N GLU A 495 9.73 20.43 -28.24
CA GLU A 495 8.99 19.18 -28.33
C GLU A 495 8.06 19.01 -27.12
N VAL A 496 8.54 19.31 -25.91
CA VAL A 496 7.78 19.22 -24.65
C VAL A 496 6.56 20.14 -24.70
N ALA A 497 6.75 21.43 -25.02
CA ALA A 497 5.64 22.36 -25.15
C ALA A 497 4.64 21.95 -26.23
N TYR A 498 5.09 21.36 -27.33
CA TYR A 498 4.19 20.87 -28.37
C TYR A 498 3.27 19.76 -27.83
N GLN A 499 3.80 18.83 -27.04
CA GLN A 499 3.00 17.75 -26.44
C GLN A 499 1.98 18.31 -25.45
N ILE A 500 2.40 19.15 -24.49
CA ILE A 500 1.52 19.78 -23.50
C ILE A 500 0.38 20.55 -24.20
N ILE A 501 0.73 21.49 -25.08
CA ILE A 501 -0.26 22.32 -25.80
C ILE A 501 -1.25 21.45 -26.60
N THR A 502 -0.78 20.42 -27.29
CA THR A 502 -1.69 19.60 -28.11
C THR A 502 -2.56 18.67 -27.27
N ASN A 503 -2.08 18.20 -26.11
CA ASN A 503 -2.88 17.45 -25.16
C ASN A 503 -4.03 18.30 -24.62
N ASP A 504 -3.74 19.52 -24.17
CA ASP A 504 -4.75 20.42 -23.61
C ASP A 504 -5.81 20.79 -24.65
N ILE A 505 -5.38 21.09 -25.88
CA ILE A 505 -6.31 21.43 -26.96
C ILE A 505 -7.21 20.24 -27.33
N ASN A 506 -6.67 19.00 -27.34
CA ASN A 506 -7.46 17.81 -27.63
C ASN A 506 -8.44 17.53 -26.49
N SER A 507 -8.02 17.64 -25.24
CA SER A 507 -8.91 17.47 -24.09
C SER A 507 -10.06 18.50 -24.09
N LEU A 508 -9.77 19.77 -24.38
CA LEU A 508 -10.81 20.79 -24.56
C LEU A 508 -11.77 20.47 -25.73
N LYS A 509 -11.29 19.77 -26.76
CA LYS A 509 -12.10 19.38 -27.91
C LYS A 509 -13.06 18.26 -27.56
N ASP A 510 -12.70 17.36 -26.65
CA ASP A 510 -13.55 16.25 -26.20
C ASP A 510 -14.76 16.74 -25.39
N THR A 511 -14.75 18.00 -24.94
CA THR A 511 -15.91 18.66 -24.30
C THR A 511 -16.99 19.16 -25.26
N LEU A 512 -16.79 19.06 -26.58
CA LEU A 512 -17.65 19.63 -27.63
C LEU A 512 -18.48 18.57 -28.36
#